data_AF-S4PJN5-F1
#
_entry.id   AF-S4PJN5-F1
#
_cell.length_a   1.000
_cell.length_b   1.000
_cell.length_c   1.000
_cell.angle_alpha   90.00
_cell.angle_beta   90.00
_cell.angle_gamma   90.00
#
_symmetry.space_group_name_H-M   'P 1'
#
loop_
_entity.id
_entity.type
_entity.pdbx_description
1 polymer ?
#
loop_
_entity_poly.entity_id
_entity_poly.type
_entity_poly.pdbx_seq_one_letter_code
_entity_poly.pdbx_strand_id
1 'polypeptide(L)'
;LITDILQSRLDVAKELGADYTLLVSRDSQETELVRKVHELLEGHPDISFDASGAQSTVRLALLATKSGGVAVLVGMGGPELTVPLAGAVA
;
A
#
# COMPACT_ATOMS: atom_id res chain seq x y z
N LEU A 1 -3.67 -2.84 8.20
CA LEU A 1 -4.40 -2.94 6.91
C LEU A 1 -3.59 -3.77 5.94
N ILE A 2 -4.19 -4.76 5.27
CA ILE A 2 -3.57 -5.53 4.18
C ILE A 2 -4.31 -5.24 2.87
N THR A 3 -3.58 -5.00 1.79
CA THR A 3 -4.14 -4.80 0.45
C THR A 3 -3.70 -5.94 -0.47
N ASP A 4 -4.60 -6.44 -1.30
CA ASP A 4 -4.29 -7.45 -2.33
C ASP A 4 -5.37 -7.38 -3.43
N ILE A 5 -5.07 -7.94 -4.61
CA ILE A 5 -6.00 -8.06 -5.74
C ILE A 5 -6.88 -9.31 -5.65
N LEU A 6 -6.53 -10.27 -4.79
CA LEU A 6 -7.26 -11.52 -4.60
C LEU A 6 -7.95 -11.55 -3.24
N GLN A 7 -9.28 -11.66 -3.26
CA GLN A 7 -10.08 -11.75 -2.03
C GLN A 7 -9.64 -12.93 -1.15
N SER A 8 -9.32 -14.09 -1.75
CA SER A 8 -8.88 -15.26 -0.99
C SER A 8 -7.62 -15.02 -0.15
N ARG A 9 -6.70 -14.15 -0.58
CA ARG A 9 -5.52 -13.78 0.23
C ARG A 9 -5.89 -12.85 1.38
N LEU A 10 -6.86 -11.98 1.17
CA LEU A 10 -7.39 -11.09 2.21
C LEU A 10 -8.16 -11.87 3.27
N ASP A 11 -8.91 -12.90 2.87
CA ASP A 11 -9.61 -13.79 3.80
C ASP A 11 -8.60 -14.49 4.72
N VAL A 12 -7.50 -15.02 4.15
CA VAL A 12 -6.39 -15.57 4.95
C VAL A 12 -5.74 -14.50 5.83
N ALA A 13 -5.52 -13.28 5.31
CA ALA A 13 -4.97 -12.20 6.13
C ALA A 13 -5.86 -11.85 7.34
N LYS A 14 -7.19 -11.92 7.18
CA LYS A 14 -8.14 -11.79 8.28
C LYS A 14 -8.01 -12.92 9.29
N GLU A 15 -7.92 -14.16 8.84
CA GLU A 15 -7.68 -15.32 9.72
C GLU A 15 -6.37 -15.20 10.51
N LEU A 16 -5.35 -14.57 9.91
CA LEU A 16 -4.04 -14.30 10.55
C LEU A 16 -4.02 -13.04 11.42
N GLY A 17 -5.14 -12.33 11.57
CA GLY A 17 -5.29 -11.21 12.52
C GLY A 17 -5.17 -9.80 11.92
N ALA A 18 -5.31 -9.62 10.61
CA ALA A 18 -5.35 -8.27 10.03
C ALA A 18 -6.61 -7.50 10.45
N ASP A 19 -6.44 -6.34 11.11
CA ASP A 19 -7.57 -5.50 11.55
C ASP A 19 -8.43 -5.00 10.39
N TYR A 20 -7.80 -4.72 9.24
CA TYR A 20 -8.45 -4.24 8.02
C TYR A 20 -7.87 -4.92 6.79
N THR A 21 -8.72 -5.11 5.79
CA THR A 21 -8.34 -5.60 4.46
C THR A 21 -8.98 -4.73 3.39
N LEU A 22 -8.27 -4.50 2.29
CA LEU A 22 -8.78 -3.74 1.15
C LEU A 22 -8.49 -4.49 -0.14
N LEU A 23 -9.56 -4.93 -0.82
CA LEU A 23 -9.48 -5.49 -2.16
C LEU A 23 -9.20 -4.36 -3.15
N VAL A 24 -8.13 -4.49 -3.92
CA VAL A 24 -7.73 -3.52 -4.94
C VAL A 24 -7.83 -4.11 -6.33
N SER A 25 -7.99 -3.27 -7.35
CA SER A 25 -7.95 -3.69 -8.75
C SER A 25 -6.72 -3.09 -9.43
N ARG A 26 -6.29 -3.71 -10.53
CA ARG A 26 -5.26 -3.15 -11.41
C ARG A 26 -5.70 -1.82 -12.05
N ASP A 27 -7.01 -1.61 -12.16
CA ASP A 27 -7.61 -0.39 -12.72
C ASP A 27 -7.89 0.68 -11.66
N SER A 28 -7.59 0.40 -10.38
CA SER A 28 -7.79 1.36 -9.31
C SER A 28 -6.87 2.57 -9.47
N GLN A 29 -7.43 3.77 -9.35
CA GLN A 29 -6.65 4.99 -9.40
C GLN A 29 -5.85 5.18 -8.09
N GLU A 30 -4.59 5.57 -8.23
CA GLU A 30 -3.65 5.73 -7.11
C GLU A 30 -4.17 6.68 -6.02
N THR A 31 -4.68 7.86 -6.41
CA THR A 31 -5.22 8.86 -5.48
C THR A 31 -6.42 8.34 -4.69
N GLU A 32 -7.25 7.52 -5.32
CA GLU A 32 -8.42 6.91 -4.70
C GLU A 32 -8.02 5.84 -3.69
N LEU A 33 -7.01 5.01 -4.04
CA LEU A 33 -6.46 4.02 -3.12
C LEU A 33 -5.82 4.66 -1.89
N VAL A 34 -5.03 5.72 -2.07
CA VAL A 34 -4.42 6.48 -0.96
C VAL A 34 -5.53 6.98 -0.02
N ARG A 35 -6.57 7.62 -0.58
CA ARG A 35 -7.73 8.10 0.20
C ARG A 35 -8.41 6.97 0.97
N LYS A 36 -8.68 5.83 0.33
CA LYS A 36 -9.30 4.67 0.99
C LYS A 36 -8.45 4.12 2.12
N VAL A 37 -7.14 4.03 1.93
CA VAL A 37 -6.20 3.60 2.98
C VAL A 37 -6.33 4.53 4.19
N HIS A 38 -6.33 5.84 3.96
CA HIS A 38 -6.45 6.82 5.04
C HIS A 38 -7.80 6.78 5.76
N GLU A 39 -8.89 6.59 5.02
CA GLU A 39 -10.23 6.46 5.60
C GLU A 39 -10.38 5.19 6.44
N LEU A 40 -9.88 4.04 5.95
CA LEU A 40 -9.94 2.78 6.68
C LEU A 40 -9.10 2.78 7.95
N LEU A 41 -7.98 3.51 7.94
CA LEU A 41 -7.08 3.64 9.09
C LEU A 41 -7.42 4.82 9.99
N GLU A 42 -8.42 5.63 9.62
CA GLU A 42 -8.75 6.90 10.27
C GLU A 42 -7.51 7.82 10.44
N GLY A 43 -6.59 7.76 9.49
CA GLY A 43 -5.29 8.42 9.55
C GLY A 43 -4.27 7.87 8.56
N HIS A 44 -3.04 8.35 8.67
CA HIS A 44 -1.94 7.93 7.80
C HIS A 44 -1.13 6.81 8.46
N PRO A 45 -0.81 5.71 7.76
CA PRO A 45 0.04 4.66 8.30
C PRO A 45 1.44 5.21 8.67
N ASP A 46 1.93 4.81 9.85
CA ASP A 46 3.30 5.13 10.29
C ASP A 46 4.36 4.38 9.48
N ILE A 47 4.05 3.12 9.16
CA ILE A 47 4.91 2.20 8.44
C ILE A 47 4.09 1.45 7.40
N SER A 48 4.54 1.46 6.15
CA SER A 48 3.94 0.67 5.07
C SER A 48 4.95 -0.34 4.52
N PHE A 49 4.51 -1.58 4.31
CA PHE A 49 5.33 -2.62 3.70
C PHE A 49 4.82 -2.92 2.29
N ASP A 50 5.68 -2.78 1.28
CA ASP A 50 5.42 -3.30 -0.04
C ASP A 50 6.00 -4.72 -0.16
N ALA A 51 5.11 -5.72 -0.24
CA ALA A 51 5.48 -7.13 -0.41
C ALA A 51 5.32 -7.63 -1.85
N SER A 52 4.88 -6.75 -2.76
CA SER A 52 4.59 -7.10 -4.16
C SER A 52 5.75 -6.77 -5.10
N GLY A 53 6.41 -5.64 -4.89
CA GLY A 53 7.44 -5.09 -5.78
C GLY A 53 6.87 -4.40 -7.03
N ALA A 54 5.55 -4.46 -7.25
CA ALA A 54 4.92 -3.77 -8.37
C ALA A 54 5.04 -2.25 -8.21
N GLN A 55 5.34 -1.54 -9.30
CA GLN A 55 5.50 -0.08 -9.26
C GLN A 55 4.29 0.62 -8.61
N SER A 56 3.07 0.19 -8.94
CA SER A 56 1.84 0.77 -8.36
C SER A 56 1.74 0.58 -6.84
N THR A 57 2.15 -0.57 -6.31
CA THR A 57 2.07 -0.87 -4.88
C THR A 57 3.19 -0.17 -4.10
N VAL A 58 4.39 -0.08 -4.67
CA VAL A 58 5.49 0.72 -4.13
C VAL A 58 5.09 2.19 -4.04
N ARG A 59 4.47 2.73 -5.08
CA ARG A 59 3.98 4.12 -5.10
C ARG A 59 2.87 4.34 -4.07
N LEU A 60 1.93 3.41 -3.96
CA LEU A 60 0.88 3.47 -2.94
C LEU A 60 1.47 3.47 -1.53
N ALA A 61 2.45 2.60 -1.24
CA ALA A 61 3.12 2.56 0.05
C ALA A 61 3.80 3.91 0.37
N LEU A 62 4.49 4.51 -0.60
CA LEU A 62 5.14 5.82 -0.43
C LEU A 62 4.13 6.95 -0.18
N LEU A 63 3.05 7.02 -0.95
CA LEU A 63 2.08 8.12 -0.90
C LEU A 63 1.06 7.99 0.23
N ALA A 64 0.77 6.76 0.67
CA ALA A 64 -0.13 6.54 1.80
C ALA A 64 0.57 6.77 3.15
N THR A 65 1.87 6.48 3.25
CA THR A 65 2.63 6.63 4.50
C THR A 65 2.66 8.09 4.94
N LYS A 66 2.55 8.31 6.26
CA LYS A 66 2.60 9.66 6.85
C LYS A 66 3.94 10.36 6.55
N SER A 67 3.92 11.70 6.60
CA SER A 67 5.16 12.49 6.56
C SER A 67 6.08 12.09 7.74
N GLY A 68 7.35 11.82 7.44
CA GLY A 68 8.32 11.28 8.40
C GLY A 68 8.11 9.80 8.78
N GLY A 69 7.19 9.08 8.14
CA GLY A 69 7.00 7.63 8.30
C GLY A 69 8.00 6.80 7.51
N VAL A 70 7.76 5.48 7.44
CA VAL A 70 8.67 4.52 6.80
C VAL A 70 7.94 3.66 5.78
N ALA A 71 8.39 3.67 4.53
CA ALA A 71 8.02 2.68 3.54
C ALA A 71 9.12 1.61 3.42
N VAL A 72 8.79 0.35 3.67
CA VAL A 72 9.69 -0.80 3.59
C VAL A 72 9.40 -1.57 2.31
N LEU A 73 10.41 -1.74 1.46
CA LEU A 73 10.30 -2.48 0.21
C LEU A 73 10.85 -3.89 0.41
N VAL A 74 9.96 -4.90 0.36
CA VAL A 74 10.28 -6.32 0.56
C VAL A 74 10.10 -7.12 -0.74
N GLY A 75 9.06 -6.79 -1.51
CA GLY A 75 8.78 -7.45 -2.78
C GLY A 75 9.81 -7.13 -3.86
N MET A 76 10.11 -8.11 -4.71
CA MET A 76 11.02 -7.95 -5.85
C MET A 76 10.21 -7.80 -7.13
N GLY A 77 10.21 -6.58 -7.68
CA GLY A 77 9.55 -6.25 -8.95
C GLY A 77 10.50 -6.21 -10.13
N GLY A 78 10.27 -5.27 -11.04
CA GLY A 78 11.22 -4.97 -12.12
C GLY A 78 12.57 -4.46 -11.58
N PRO A 79 13.63 -4.51 -12.41
CA PRO A 79 14.96 -4.08 -12.00
C PRO A 79 15.04 -2.59 -11.65
N GLU A 80 14.14 -1.78 -12.21
CA GLU A 80 14.01 -0.35 -11.94
C GLU A 80 12.53 0.04 -11.83
N LEU A 81 12.23 1.05 -11.01
CA LEU A 81 10.89 1.55 -10.74
C LEU A 81 10.87 3.08 -10.75
N THR A 82 9.85 3.67 -11.35
CA THR A 82 9.59 5.12 -11.28
C THR A 82 8.69 5.45 -10.10
N VAL A 83 9.22 6.17 -9.11
CA VAL A 83 8.54 6.49 -7.85
C VAL A 83 8.52 8.00 -7.55
N PRO A 84 7.48 8.54 -6.89
CA PRO A 84 7.31 9.97 -6.67
C PRO A 84 8.03 10.44 -5.41
N LEU A 85 9.37 10.39 -5.37
CA LEU A 85 10.14 10.72 -4.17
C LEU A 85 9.80 12.10 -3.61
N ALA A 86 9.72 13.14 -4.46
CA ALA A 86 9.36 14.49 -4.02
C ALA A 86 7.93 14.57 -3.45
N GLY A 87 6.99 13.80 -3.99
CA GLY A 87 5.61 13.75 -3.49
C GLY A 87 5.44 12.91 -2.23
N ALA A 88 6.38 12.00 -1.95
CA ALA A 88 6.36 11.12 -0.77
C ALA A 88 7.01 11.75 0.48
N VAL A 89 7.76 12.84 0.33
CA VAL A 89 8.43 13.56 1.44
C VAL A 89 7.76 14.88 1.80
N ALA A 90 6.61 15.19 1.19
CA ALA A 90 5.87 16.42 1.40
C ALA A 90 5.06 16.44 2.70
#